data_AF-A0A7Y3HMK1-F1
#
_entry.id   AF-A0A7Y3HMK1-F1
#
_cell.length_a   1.000
_cell.length_b   1.000
_cell.length_c   1.000
_cell.angle_alpha   90.00
_cell.angle_beta   90.00
_cell.angle_gamma   90.00
#
_symmetry.space_group_name_H-M   'P 1'
#
loop_
_entity.id
_entity.type
_entity.pdbx_description
1 polymer ?
#
loop_
_entity_poly.entity_id
_entity_poly.type
_entity_poly.pdbx_seq_one_letter_code
_entity_poly.pdbx_strand_id
1 'polypeptide(L)'
;DADRLKSISKKFKIKVEEINHVDAAPLEKDFFDKVFGDKKIENKEEYENVLKEELEKLYEAETKRFLQHQFEEHLLKELKMELPDAFLKKWMASNNEKPITTEQLEEHYDDYARGIKWQLIENKIFQDQKMELKDDELKATARKTVENQMMQYGQASLPEETMNSLVENYLGNQDTMKQIIESLASSKVNDYLHGIIKKDTKKVNYDKFVKLIEKEKAKK
;
A
#
# COMPACT_ATOMS: atom_id res chain seq x y z
N ASP A 1 20.41 7.26 22.10
CA ASP A 1 21.86 7.46 21.92
C ASP A 1 22.33 8.92 21.83
N ALA A 2 21.94 9.79 22.77
CA ALA A 2 22.42 11.18 22.82
C ALA A 2 23.73 11.34 23.63
N ASP A 3 24.00 10.45 24.59
CA ASP A 3 25.20 10.53 25.43
C ASP A 3 26.48 10.08 24.71
N ARG A 4 26.38 9.24 23.67
CA ARG A 4 27.53 8.85 22.82
C ARG A 4 28.10 10.00 21.99
N LEU A 5 27.30 11.01 21.67
CA LEU A 5 27.75 12.18 20.90
C LEU A 5 28.62 13.13 21.74
N LYS A 6 28.43 13.15 23.06
CA LYS A 6 29.20 14.03 23.99
C LYS A 6 30.66 13.60 24.12
N SER A 7 30.98 12.33 23.85
CA SER A 7 32.34 11.77 23.92
C SER A 7 33.09 11.78 22.58
N ILE A 8 32.46 12.18 21.47
CA ILE A 8 33.11 12.24 20.16
C ILE A 8 33.81 13.60 20.01
N SER A 9 35.07 13.57 19.59
CA SER A 9 35.88 14.76 19.33
C SER A 9 35.16 15.73 18.38
N LYS A 10 35.16 17.03 18.72
CA LYS A 10 34.62 18.09 17.84
C LYS A 10 35.52 18.42 16.64
N LYS A 11 36.69 17.79 16.55
CA LYS A 11 37.65 17.97 15.44
C LYS A 11 37.83 16.64 14.73
N PHE A 12 37.55 16.66 13.42
CA PHE A 12 37.74 15.53 12.52
C PHE A 12 38.87 15.84 11.55
N LYS A 13 39.71 14.84 11.28
CA LYS A 13 40.68 14.88 10.19
C LYS A 13 40.17 13.94 9.10
N ILE A 14 39.65 14.53 8.03
CA ILE A 14 39.21 13.79 6.85
C ILE A 14 40.33 13.86 5.83
N LYS A 15 40.74 12.71 5.30
CA LYS A 15 41.64 12.61 4.16
C LYS A 15 40.81 12.20 2.96
N VAL A 16 40.79 13.02 1.92
CA VAL A 16 40.16 12.67 0.65
C VAL A 16 41.06 11.66 -0.03
N GLU A 17 40.56 10.44 -0.24
CA GLU A 17 41.30 9.38 -0.93
C GLU A 17 41.07 9.44 -2.45
N GLU A 18 39.84 9.75 -2.86
CA GLU A 18 39.45 9.82 -4.26
C GLU A 18 38.35 10.88 -4.46
N ILE A 19 38.34 11.50 -5.64
CA ILE A 19 37.28 12.41 -6.07
C ILE A 19 36.66 11.82 -7.33
N ASN A 20 35.48 11.24 -7.19
CA ASN A 20 34.72 10.70 -8.31
C ASN A 20 33.75 11.76 -8.84
N HIS A 21 33.71 11.92 -10.16
CA HIS A 21 32.68 12.71 -10.86
C HIS A 21 31.62 11.76 -11.42
N VAL A 22 30.36 12.13 -11.23
CA VAL A 22 29.22 11.40 -11.77
C VAL A 22 28.69 12.21 -12.95
N ASP A 23 28.99 11.74 -14.16
CA ASP A 23 28.44 12.30 -15.39
C ASP A 23 27.16 11.55 -15.78
N ALA A 24 26.23 12.26 -16.44
CA ALA A 24 25.03 11.64 -16.97
C ALA A 24 25.40 10.63 -18.07
N ALA A 25 24.93 9.39 -17.93
CA ALA A 25 25.14 8.37 -18.93
C ALA A 25 24.42 8.73 -20.25
N PRO A 26 25.01 8.42 -21.41
CA PRO A 26 24.33 8.61 -22.69
C PRO A 26 23.09 7.71 -22.78
N LEU A 27 22.01 8.22 -23.39
CA LEU A 27 20.75 7.49 -23.60
C LEU A 27 20.89 6.48 -24.74
N GLU A 28 21.66 5.43 -24.48
CA GLU A 28 21.97 4.36 -25.42
C GLU A 28 21.64 3.00 -24.80
N LYS A 29 21.80 1.94 -25.59
CA LYS A 29 21.45 0.57 -25.20
C LYS A 29 22.02 0.14 -23.85
N ASP A 30 23.29 0.45 -23.56
CA ASP A 30 23.91 0.10 -22.27
C ASP A 30 23.22 0.79 -21.07
N PHE A 31 22.72 2.01 -21.25
CA PHE A 31 21.92 2.69 -20.23
C PHE A 31 20.54 2.06 -20.09
N PHE A 32 19.88 1.73 -21.20
CA PHE A 32 18.55 1.11 -21.19
C PHE A 32 18.56 -0.28 -20.55
N ASP A 33 19.55 -1.11 -20.91
CA ASP A 33 19.76 -2.44 -20.34
C ASP A 33 20.06 -2.36 -18.82
N LYS A 34 20.76 -1.32 -18.36
CA LYS A 34 21.00 -1.10 -16.92
C LYS A 34 19.77 -0.65 -16.15
N VAL A 35 18.90 0.17 -16.74
CA VAL A 35 17.71 0.70 -16.07
C VAL A 35 16.57 -0.31 -16.06
N PHE A 36 16.38 -1.02 -17.17
CA PHE A 36 15.21 -1.89 -17.37
C PHE A 36 15.53 -3.39 -17.47
N GLY A 37 16.81 -3.77 -17.38
CA GLY A 37 17.25 -5.16 -17.32
C GLY A 37 16.84 -5.94 -18.57
N ASP A 38 15.97 -6.92 -18.38
CA ASP A 38 15.55 -7.87 -19.41
C ASP A 38 14.64 -7.27 -20.50
N LYS A 39 14.18 -6.02 -20.34
CA LYS A 39 13.41 -5.35 -21.40
C LYS A 39 14.36 -4.94 -22.52
N LYS A 40 14.25 -5.64 -23.67
CA LYS A 40 14.97 -5.27 -24.90
C LYS A 40 14.48 -3.91 -25.40
N ILE A 41 15.21 -2.86 -25.04
CA ILE A 41 14.97 -1.49 -25.50
C ILE A 41 16.15 -1.12 -26.39
N GLU A 42 15.90 -0.96 -27.68
CA GLU A 42 16.95 -0.79 -28.68
C GLU A 42 17.21 0.68 -29.02
N ASN A 43 16.26 1.56 -28.73
CA ASN A 43 16.35 2.97 -29.09
C ASN A 43 15.61 3.88 -28.10
N LYS A 44 15.82 5.19 -28.26
CA LYS A 44 15.24 6.23 -27.40
C LYS A 44 13.70 6.26 -27.44
N GLU A 45 13.09 5.98 -28.59
CA GLU A 45 11.63 5.98 -28.74
C GLU A 45 11.00 4.85 -27.92
N GLU A 46 11.58 3.64 -27.99
CA GLU A 46 11.18 2.50 -27.16
C GLU A 46 11.38 2.79 -25.67
N TYR A 47 12.50 3.43 -25.30
CA TYR A 47 12.75 3.86 -23.91
C TYR A 47 11.64 4.81 -23.41
N GLU A 48 11.32 5.85 -24.18
CA GLU A 48 10.28 6.82 -23.82
C GLU A 48 8.89 6.16 -23.73
N ASN A 49 8.59 5.21 -24.62
CA ASN A 49 7.33 4.46 -24.58
C ASN A 49 7.22 3.56 -23.34
N VAL A 50 8.27 2.79 -23.00
CA VAL A 50 8.30 1.97 -21.79
C VAL A 50 8.17 2.83 -20.54
N LEU A 51 8.90 3.94 -20.48
CA LEU A 51 8.81 4.89 -19.37
C LEU A 51 7.39 5.46 -19.23
N LYS A 52 6.76 5.82 -20.35
CA LYS A 52 5.38 6.31 -20.37
C LYS A 52 4.41 5.26 -19.85
N GLU A 53 4.50 4.01 -20.31
CA GLU A 53 3.64 2.92 -19.83
C GLU A 53 3.79 2.66 -18.33
N GLU A 54 5.02 2.72 -17.81
CA GLU A 54 5.26 2.58 -16.36
C GLU A 54 4.66 3.72 -15.57
N LEU A 55 4.83 4.96 -16.04
CA LEU A 55 4.21 6.13 -15.44
C LEU A 55 2.68 6.06 -15.50
N GLU A 56 2.10 5.63 -16.61
CA GLU A 56 0.65 5.45 -16.74
C GLU A 56 0.11 4.43 -15.75
N LYS A 57 0.78 3.27 -15.60
CA LYS A 57 0.42 2.26 -14.58
C LYS A 57 0.51 2.81 -13.16
N LEU A 58 1.56 3.56 -12.87
CA LEU A 58 1.76 4.19 -11.56
C LEU A 58 0.65 5.20 -11.26
N TYR A 59 0.34 6.11 -12.19
CA TYR A 59 -0.71 7.11 -12.00
C TYR A 59 -2.11 6.51 -12.00
N GLU A 60 -2.36 5.41 -12.74
CA GLU A 60 -3.62 4.69 -12.67
C GLU A 60 -3.83 4.13 -11.26
N ALA A 61 -2.83 3.47 -10.69
CA ALA A 61 -2.89 2.95 -9.33
C ALA A 61 -3.06 4.08 -8.29
N GLU A 62 -2.31 5.17 -8.44
CA GLU A 62 -2.39 6.31 -7.52
C GLU A 62 -3.74 7.03 -7.60
N THR A 63 -4.30 7.18 -8.80
CA THR A 63 -5.63 7.77 -9.01
C THR A 63 -6.74 6.89 -8.44
N LYS A 64 -6.66 5.56 -8.62
CA LYS A 64 -7.61 4.61 -8.01
C LYS A 64 -7.58 4.71 -6.48
N ARG A 65 -6.38 4.72 -5.89
CA ARG A 65 -6.21 4.88 -4.45
C ARG A 65 -6.76 6.22 -3.94
N PHE A 66 -6.51 7.30 -4.67
CA PHE A 66 -7.04 8.62 -4.34
C PHE A 66 -8.57 8.63 -4.36
N LEU A 67 -9.17 8.08 -5.42
CA LEU A 67 -10.64 7.98 -5.55
C LEU A 67 -11.25 7.15 -4.42
N GLN A 68 -10.60 6.04 -4.04
CA GLN A 68 -11.04 5.21 -2.93
C GLN A 68 -11.04 5.97 -1.60
N HIS A 69 -9.98 6.72 -1.31
CA HIS A 69 -9.95 7.57 -0.11
C HIS A 69 -11.04 8.64 -0.13
N GLN A 70 -11.29 9.30 -1.27
CA GLN A 70 -12.39 10.26 -1.39
C GLN A 70 -13.75 9.62 -1.08
N PHE A 71 -13.95 8.40 -1.53
CA PHE A 71 -15.19 7.67 -1.30
C PHE A 71 -15.36 7.29 0.17
N GLU A 72 -14.30 6.76 0.79
CA GLU A 72 -14.26 6.44 2.22
C GLU A 72 -14.62 7.68 3.06
N GLU A 73 -13.95 8.82 2.83
CA GLU A 73 -14.24 10.08 3.52
C GLU A 73 -15.69 10.53 3.34
N HIS A 74 -16.20 10.44 2.11
CA HIS A 74 -17.55 10.85 1.80
C HIS A 74 -18.58 9.99 2.54
N LEU A 75 -18.46 8.66 2.49
CA LEU A 75 -19.39 7.77 3.18
C LEU A 75 -19.33 7.93 4.69
N LEU A 76 -18.13 8.02 5.27
CA LEU A 76 -17.98 8.21 6.71
C LEU A 76 -18.65 9.52 7.18
N LYS A 77 -18.54 10.59 6.39
CA LYS A 77 -19.15 11.89 6.69
C LYS A 77 -20.66 11.88 6.54
N GLU A 78 -21.19 11.25 5.49
CA GLU A 78 -22.63 11.22 5.22
C GLU A 78 -23.38 10.30 6.20
N LEU A 79 -22.83 9.13 6.51
CA LEU A 79 -23.50 8.14 7.36
C LEU A 79 -23.51 8.51 8.85
N LYS A 80 -22.60 9.40 9.29
CA LYS A 80 -22.48 9.89 10.68
C LYS A 80 -22.62 8.77 11.73
N MET A 81 -21.97 7.63 11.49
CA MET A 81 -22.13 6.46 12.33
C MET A 81 -21.57 6.73 13.73
N GLU A 82 -22.36 6.41 14.75
CA GLU A 82 -21.97 6.45 16.15
C GLU A 82 -21.43 5.09 16.57
N LEU A 83 -20.28 5.10 17.26
CA LEU A 83 -19.67 3.89 17.81
C LEU A 83 -19.78 3.90 19.34
N PRO A 84 -19.83 2.73 19.99
CA PRO A 84 -19.82 2.64 21.45
C PRO A 84 -18.41 2.87 21.98
N ASP A 85 -17.97 4.13 22.04
CA ASP A 85 -16.56 4.47 22.24
C ASP A 85 -15.97 3.93 23.55
N ALA A 86 -16.73 3.99 24.63
CA ALA A 86 -16.31 3.47 25.93
C ALA A 86 -16.02 1.95 25.88
N PHE A 87 -16.83 1.20 25.11
CA PHE A 87 -16.62 -0.24 24.94
C PHE A 87 -15.38 -0.50 24.08
N LEU A 88 -15.23 0.20 22.95
CA LEU A 88 -14.11 0.01 22.03
C LEU A 88 -12.77 0.34 22.67
N LYS A 89 -12.69 1.45 23.42
CA LYS A 89 -11.49 1.82 24.19
C LYS A 89 -11.11 0.72 25.19
N LYS A 90 -12.09 0.20 25.94
CA LYS A 90 -11.86 -0.88 26.92
C LYS A 90 -11.43 -2.19 26.24
N TRP A 91 -12.06 -2.52 25.11
CA TRP A 91 -11.74 -3.71 24.32
C TRP A 91 -10.31 -3.64 23.77
N MET A 92 -9.91 -2.51 23.17
CA MET A 92 -8.55 -2.31 22.67
C MET A 92 -7.49 -2.38 23.77
N ALA A 93 -7.77 -1.83 24.96
CA ALA A 93 -6.85 -1.93 26.08
C ALA A 93 -6.66 -3.37 26.60
N SER A 94 -7.63 -4.25 26.38
CA SER A 94 -7.64 -5.62 26.92
C SER A 94 -7.23 -6.69 25.91
N ASN A 95 -7.36 -6.41 24.60
CA ASN A 95 -7.22 -7.41 23.53
C ASN A 95 -5.89 -7.34 22.76
N ASN A 96 -4.94 -6.48 23.17
CA ASN A 96 -3.63 -6.39 22.54
C ASN A 96 -2.59 -7.25 23.27
N GLU A 97 -1.80 -8.03 22.50
CA GLU A 97 -0.65 -8.79 23.02
C GLU A 97 0.44 -7.87 23.62
N LYS A 98 0.47 -6.61 23.21
CA LYS A 98 1.28 -5.54 23.80
C LYS A 98 0.35 -4.49 24.43
N PRO A 99 0.48 -4.18 25.73
CA PRO A 99 -0.38 -3.19 26.37
C PRO A 99 -0.22 -1.82 25.69
N ILE A 100 -1.31 -1.32 25.10
CA ILE A 100 -1.40 0.05 24.59
C ILE A 100 -1.56 0.96 25.81
N THR A 101 -0.72 2.00 25.89
CA THR A 101 -0.87 3.01 26.96
C THR A 101 -2.15 3.83 26.75
N THR A 102 -2.74 4.35 27.82
CA THR A 102 -3.94 5.19 27.72
C THR A 102 -3.72 6.40 26.82
N GLU A 103 -2.51 6.97 26.84
CA GLU A 103 -2.10 8.10 26.01
C GLU A 103 -2.09 7.73 24.50
N GLN A 104 -1.49 6.59 24.14
CA GLN A 104 -1.51 6.09 22.77
C GLN A 104 -2.91 5.74 22.28
N LEU A 105 -3.74 5.21 23.20
CA LEU A 105 -5.12 4.91 22.87
C LEU A 105 -5.89 6.18 22.58
N GLU A 106 -5.72 7.25 23.36
CA GLU A 106 -6.38 8.54 23.12
C GLU A 106 -5.89 9.22 21.84
N GLU A 107 -4.59 9.18 21.56
CA GLU A 107 -4.00 9.78 20.36
C GLU A 107 -4.47 9.11 19.06
N HIS A 108 -4.60 7.78 19.06
CA HIS A 108 -4.92 7.02 17.85
C HIS A 108 -6.36 6.51 17.79
N TYR A 109 -7.19 6.78 18.81
CA TYR A 109 -8.56 6.26 18.89
C TYR A 109 -9.38 6.59 17.65
N ASP A 110 -9.29 7.84 17.17
CA ASP A 110 -10.10 8.31 16.06
C ASP A 110 -9.77 7.58 14.75
N ASP A 111 -8.49 7.26 14.52
CA ASP A 111 -8.06 6.45 13.38
C ASP A 111 -8.56 5.00 13.49
N TYR A 112 -8.52 4.40 14.69
CA TYR A 112 -9.08 3.06 14.91
C TYR A 112 -10.61 3.04 14.73
N ALA A 113 -11.30 4.01 15.31
CA ALA A 113 -12.74 4.16 15.20
C ALA A 113 -13.15 4.33 13.73
N ARG A 114 -12.40 5.14 12.98
CA ARG A 114 -12.56 5.30 11.54
C ARG A 114 -12.39 3.98 10.79
N GLY A 115 -11.33 3.22 11.07
CA GLY A 115 -11.12 1.90 10.45
C GLY A 115 -12.26 0.93 10.72
N ILE A 116 -12.76 0.88 11.96
CA ILE A 116 -13.92 0.05 12.33
C ILE A 116 -15.17 0.49 11.56
N LYS A 117 -15.45 1.80 11.49
CA LYS A 117 -16.56 2.34 10.71
C LYS A 117 -16.47 1.89 9.25
N TRP A 118 -15.30 2.04 8.64
CA TRP A 118 -15.09 1.60 7.26
C TRP A 118 -15.32 0.10 7.08
N GLN A 119 -14.78 -0.73 7.96
CA GLN A 119 -14.98 -2.18 7.92
C GLN A 119 -16.47 -2.57 8.03
N LEU A 120 -17.26 -1.87 8.85
CA LEU A 120 -18.71 -2.11 8.95
C LEU A 120 -19.43 -1.77 7.63
N ILE A 121 -19.03 -0.67 6.97
CA ILE A 121 -19.57 -0.26 5.67
C ILE A 121 -19.24 -1.32 4.61
N GLU A 122 -17.97 -1.75 4.54
CA GLU A 122 -17.54 -2.78 3.58
C GLU A 122 -18.31 -4.08 3.78
N ASN A 123 -18.41 -4.55 5.03
CA ASN A 123 -19.17 -5.76 5.37
C ASN A 123 -20.64 -5.65 4.95
N LYS A 124 -21.25 -4.48 5.16
CA LYS A 124 -22.65 -4.24 4.76
C LYS A 124 -22.82 -4.29 3.24
N ILE A 125 -21.92 -3.65 2.48
CA ILE A 125 -21.94 -3.69 1.01
C ILE A 125 -21.72 -5.12 0.51
N PHE A 126 -20.75 -5.83 1.06
CA PHE A 126 -20.44 -7.21 0.70
C PHE A 126 -21.67 -8.12 0.87
N GLN A 127 -22.36 -8.00 2.00
CA GLN A 127 -23.59 -8.75 2.28
C GLN A 127 -24.76 -8.33 1.38
N ASP A 128 -25.00 -7.03 1.21
CA ASP A 128 -26.13 -6.52 0.43
C ASP A 128 -26.02 -6.86 -1.05
N GLN A 129 -24.80 -6.89 -1.58
CA GLN A 129 -24.51 -7.32 -2.95
C GLN A 129 -24.36 -8.84 -3.09
N LYS A 130 -24.55 -9.61 -2.00
CA LYS A 130 -24.42 -11.08 -1.96
C LYS A 130 -23.11 -11.54 -2.59
N MET A 131 -22.03 -10.83 -2.28
CA MET A 131 -20.71 -11.19 -2.78
C MET A 131 -20.28 -12.52 -2.12
N GLU A 132 -19.62 -13.35 -2.90
CA GLU A 132 -19.09 -14.63 -2.44
C GLU A 132 -17.58 -14.65 -2.65
N LEU A 133 -16.86 -15.30 -1.74
CA LEU A 133 -15.44 -15.56 -1.91
C LEU A 133 -15.28 -16.97 -2.45
N LYS A 134 -14.56 -17.12 -3.57
CA LYS A 134 -14.27 -18.43 -4.13
C LYS A 134 -12.90 -18.91 -3.65
N ASP A 135 -12.77 -20.22 -3.45
CA ASP A 135 -11.51 -20.84 -3.03
C ASP A 135 -10.35 -20.51 -3.98
N ASP A 136 -10.60 -20.44 -5.29
CA ASP A 136 -9.58 -20.08 -6.28
C ASP A 136 -9.09 -18.63 -6.12
N GLU A 137 -9.97 -17.71 -5.74
CA GLU A 137 -9.63 -16.31 -5.48
C GLU A 137 -8.83 -16.16 -4.18
N LEU A 138 -9.19 -16.94 -3.16
CA LEU A 138 -8.46 -17.00 -1.89
C LEU A 138 -7.04 -17.53 -2.12
N LYS A 139 -6.89 -18.62 -2.88
CA LYS A 139 -5.58 -19.17 -3.27
C LYS A 139 -4.76 -18.19 -4.08
N ALA A 140 -5.36 -17.52 -5.07
CA ALA A 140 -4.67 -16.51 -5.88
C ALA A 140 -4.20 -15.32 -5.03
N THR A 141 -5.02 -14.86 -4.08
CA THR A 141 -4.68 -13.75 -3.18
C THR A 141 -3.57 -14.15 -2.21
N ALA A 142 -3.62 -15.36 -1.66
CA ALA A 142 -2.56 -15.90 -0.80
C ALA A 142 -1.25 -16.03 -1.57
N ARG A 143 -1.27 -16.57 -2.79
CA ARG A 143 -0.10 -16.65 -3.66
C ARG A 143 0.54 -15.29 -3.91
N LYS A 144 -0.26 -14.30 -4.32
CA LYS A 144 0.23 -12.93 -4.53
C LYS A 144 0.83 -12.31 -3.26
N THR A 145 0.24 -12.61 -2.10
CA THR A 145 0.73 -12.11 -0.81
C THR A 145 2.07 -12.73 -0.46
N VAL A 146 2.22 -14.05 -0.61
CA VAL A 146 3.49 -14.76 -0.39
C VAL A 146 4.55 -14.28 -1.38
N GLU A 147 4.23 -14.15 -2.67
CA GLU A 147 5.13 -13.60 -3.70
C GLU A 147 5.63 -12.20 -3.32
N ASN A 148 4.73 -11.31 -2.90
CA ASN A 148 5.09 -9.97 -2.45
C ASN A 148 5.98 -9.97 -1.20
N GLN A 149 5.77 -10.89 -0.26
CA GLN A 149 6.65 -11.04 0.90
C GLN A 149 8.03 -11.54 0.49
N MET A 150 8.10 -12.54 -0.38
CA MET A 150 9.37 -13.10 -0.85
C MET A 150 10.18 -12.08 -1.67
N MET A 151 9.52 -11.29 -2.51
CA MET A 151 10.16 -10.17 -3.21
C MET A 151 10.78 -9.15 -2.24
N GLN A 152 10.11 -8.82 -1.13
CA GLN A 152 10.66 -7.93 -0.10
C GLN A 152 11.90 -8.51 0.60
N TYR A 153 11.99 -9.83 0.70
CA TYR A 153 13.18 -10.53 1.20
C TYR A 153 14.24 -10.80 0.13
N GLY A 154 14.07 -10.27 -1.10
CA GLY A 154 15.01 -10.45 -2.21
C GLY A 154 14.92 -11.81 -2.91
N GLN A 155 13.88 -12.59 -2.64
CA GLN A 155 13.62 -13.90 -3.27
C GLN A 155 12.51 -13.76 -4.32
N ALA A 156 12.82 -13.11 -5.45
CA ALA A 156 11.82 -12.78 -6.47
C ALA A 156 11.28 -13.99 -7.26
N SER A 157 11.96 -15.14 -7.23
CA SER A 157 11.54 -16.33 -7.99
C SER A 157 11.86 -17.61 -7.21
N LEU A 158 10.82 -18.21 -6.64
CA LEU A 158 10.90 -19.54 -6.02
C LEU A 158 10.42 -20.62 -7.01
N PRO A 159 10.90 -21.86 -6.90
CA PRO A 159 10.31 -23.00 -7.61
C PRO A 159 8.81 -23.11 -7.32
N GLU A 160 8.02 -23.52 -8.32
CA GLU A 160 6.56 -23.58 -8.21
C GLU A 160 6.10 -24.49 -7.06
N GLU A 161 6.77 -25.63 -6.87
CA GLU A 161 6.48 -26.56 -5.78
C GLU A 161 6.70 -25.93 -4.40
N THR A 162 7.78 -25.18 -4.24
CA THR A 162 8.07 -24.43 -3.01
C THR A 162 7.04 -23.33 -2.78
N MET A 163 6.67 -22.59 -3.82
CA MET A 163 5.63 -21.57 -3.75
C MET A 163 4.29 -22.16 -3.31
N ASN A 164 3.87 -23.26 -3.93
CA ASN A 164 2.61 -23.92 -3.59
C ASN A 164 2.59 -24.39 -2.13
N SER A 165 3.69 -24.99 -1.64
CA SER A 165 3.80 -25.39 -0.23
C SER A 165 3.72 -24.21 0.73
N LEU A 166 4.36 -23.08 0.41
CA LEU A 166 4.27 -21.86 1.22
C LEU A 166 2.84 -21.30 1.24
N VAL A 167 2.16 -21.28 0.09
CA VAL A 167 0.76 -20.83 -0.01
C VAL A 167 -0.18 -21.74 0.78
N GLU A 168 0.00 -23.05 0.72
CA GLU A 168 -0.81 -24.00 1.52
C GLU A 168 -0.60 -23.80 3.02
N ASN A 169 0.64 -23.64 3.48
CA ASN A 169 0.95 -23.32 4.87
C ASN A 169 0.33 -21.97 5.28
N TYR A 170 0.38 -20.98 4.38
CA TYR A 170 -0.20 -19.66 4.60
C TYR A 170 -1.73 -19.69 4.66
N LEU A 171 -2.40 -20.57 3.91
CA LEU A 171 -3.86 -20.75 4.00
C LEU A 171 -4.28 -21.64 5.18
N GLY A 172 -3.41 -22.55 5.62
CA GLY A 172 -3.66 -23.44 6.75
C GLY A 172 -3.62 -22.74 8.11
N ASN A 173 -2.96 -21.58 8.20
CA ASN A 173 -2.97 -20.75 9.41
C ASN A 173 -4.25 -19.89 9.46
N GLN A 174 -4.93 -19.92 10.61
CA GLN A 174 -6.23 -19.25 10.80
C GLN A 174 -6.13 -17.72 10.72
N ASP A 175 -5.07 -17.12 11.27
CA ASP A 175 -4.88 -15.67 11.29
C ASP A 175 -4.60 -15.13 9.89
N THR A 176 -3.73 -15.81 9.15
CA THR A 176 -3.41 -15.47 7.76
C THR A 176 -4.60 -15.72 6.84
N MET A 177 -5.37 -16.81 7.05
CA MET A 177 -6.61 -17.05 6.31
C MET A 177 -7.61 -15.92 6.53
N LYS A 178 -7.78 -15.46 7.77
CA LYS A 178 -8.64 -14.32 8.09
C LYS A 178 -8.18 -13.05 7.36
N GLN A 179 -6.89 -12.76 7.35
CA GLN A 179 -6.33 -11.60 6.62
C GLN A 179 -6.59 -11.69 5.11
N ILE A 180 -6.49 -12.88 4.52
CA ILE A 180 -6.78 -13.08 3.10
C ILE A 180 -8.26 -12.88 2.79
N ILE A 181 -9.15 -13.40 3.63
CA ILE A 181 -10.60 -13.19 3.51
C ILE A 181 -10.93 -11.70 3.58
N GLU A 182 -10.40 -10.98 4.58
CA GLU A 182 -10.62 -9.54 4.75
C GLU A 182 -10.10 -8.73 3.56
N SER A 183 -8.87 -9.02 3.11
CA SER A 183 -8.25 -8.37 1.96
C SER A 183 -9.05 -8.59 0.67
N LEU A 184 -9.46 -9.82 0.40
CA LEU A 184 -10.23 -10.16 -0.79
C LEU A 184 -11.63 -9.53 -0.74
N ALA A 185 -12.29 -9.55 0.42
CA ALA A 185 -13.59 -8.91 0.59
C ALA A 185 -13.51 -7.40 0.37
N SER A 186 -12.52 -6.73 0.96
CA SER A 186 -12.29 -5.30 0.71
C SER A 186 -12.02 -5.03 -0.77
N SER A 187 -11.16 -5.82 -1.44
CA SER A 187 -10.89 -5.67 -2.88
C SER A 187 -12.17 -5.75 -3.72
N LYS A 188 -13.05 -6.73 -3.46
CA LYS A 188 -14.32 -6.87 -4.19
C LYS A 188 -15.27 -5.71 -3.96
N VAL A 189 -15.39 -5.26 -2.71
CA VAL A 189 -16.18 -4.07 -2.38
C VAL A 189 -15.64 -2.85 -3.13
N ASN A 190 -14.32 -2.65 -3.12
CA ASN A 190 -13.69 -1.54 -3.82
C ASN A 190 -13.93 -1.61 -5.34
N ASP A 191 -13.77 -2.78 -5.95
CA ASP A 191 -14.02 -2.96 -7.39
C ASP A 191 -15.49 -2.67 -7.75
N TYR A 192 -16.42 -3.15 -6.92
CA TYR A 192 -17.84 -2.85 -7.07
C TYR A 192 -18.12 -1.34 -7.00
N LEU A 193 -17.58 -0.67 -5.99
CA LEU A 193 -17.71 0.77 -5.80
C LEU A 193 -17.16 1.55 -7.00
N HIS A 194 -15.98 1.19 -7.48
CA HIS A 194 -15.38 1.80 -8.67
C HIS A 194 -16.21 1.58 -9.95
N GLY A 195 -17.00 0.51 -10.01
CA GLY A 195 -17.91 0.20 -11.12
C GLY A 195 -19.19 1.02 -11.11
N ILE A 196 -19.75 1.31 -9.94
CA ILE A 196 -21.03 2.05 -9.81
C ILE A 196 -20.86 3.57 -9.77
N ILE A 197 -19.67 4.07 -9.40
CA ILE A 197 -19.45 5.50 -9.26
C ILE A 197 -19.42 6.19 -10.62
N LYS A 198 -20.22 7.25 -10.75
CA LYS A 198 -20.13 8.17 -11.90
C LYS A 198 -18.84 8.97 -11.80
N LYS A 199 -17.87 8.64 -12.65
CA LYS A 199 -16.55 9.29 -12.70
C LYS A 199 -16.66 10.64 -13.42
N ASP A 200 -16.34 11.73 -12.72
CA ASP A 200 -16.15 13.06 -13.30
C ASP A 200 -14.67 13.24 -13.69
N THR A 201 -14.32 12.83 -14.91
CA THR A 201 -12.93 12.84 -15.38
C THR A 201 -12.44 14.26 -15.64
N LYS A 202 -11.44 14.70 -14.87
CA LYS A 202 -10.80 16.02 -15.03
C LYS A 202 -9.38 15.85 -15.51
N LYS A 203 -9.04 16.50 -16.64
CA LYS A 203 -7.66 16.59 -17.10
C LYS A 203 -6.89 17.56 -16.21
N VAL A 204 -5.83 17.06 -15.57
CA VAL A 204 -4.92 17.85 -14.71
C VAL A 204 -3.48 17.60 -15.16
N ASN A 205 -2.60 18.57 -14.93
CA ASN A 205 -1.16 18.37 -15.08
C ASN A 205 -0.57 17.80 -13.78
N TYR A 206 0.69 17.38 -13.84
CA TYR A 206 1.40 16.77 -12.70
C TYR A 206 1.38 17.66 -11.45
N ASP A 207 1.77 18.93 -11.56
CA ASP A 207 1.80 19.84 -10.41
C ASP A 207 0.44 20.00 -9.72
N LYS A 208 -0.64 20.03 -10.51
CA LYS A 208 -1.99 20.11 -9.96
C LYS A 208 -2.41 18.79 -9.33
N PHE A 209 -2.00 17.65 -9.87
CA PHE A 209 -2.24 16.33 -9.29
C PHE A 209 -1.55 16.19 -7.93
N VAL A 210 -0.27 16.54 -7.83
CA VAL A 210 0.49 16.54 -6.57
C VAL A 210 -0.19 17.42 -5.53
N LYS A 211 -0.57 18.66 -5.89
CA LYS A 211 -1.30 19.57 -4.98
C LYS A 211 -2.65 19.02 -4.52
N LEU A 212 -3.37 18.29 -5.37
CA LEU A 212 -4.65 17.67 -5.00
C LEU A 212 -4.44 16.55 -3.98
N ILE A 213 -3.41 15.72 -4.16
CA ILE A 213 -3.05 14.66 -3.20
C ILE A 213 -2.58 15.26 -1.88
N GLU A 214 -1.70 16.27 -1.91
CA GLU A 214 -1.18 16.93 -0.71
C GLU A 214 -2.29 17.61 0.10
N LYS A 215 -3.22 18.28 -0.58
CA LYS A 215 -4.36 18.92 0.08
C LYS A 215 -5.28 17.91 0.77
N GLU A 216 -5.42 16.70 0.22
CA GLU A 216 -6.16 15.63 0.91
C GLU A 216 -5.40 15.07 2.11
N LYS A 217 -4.07 14.88 2.00
CA LYS A 217 -3.25 14.46 3.14
C LYS A 217 -3.27 15.47 4.29
N ALA A 218 -3.34 16.77 3.98
CA ALA A 218 -3.37 17.85 4.97
C ALA A 218 -4.74 18.06 5.65
N LYS A 219 -5.79 17.34 5.24
CA LYS A 219 -7.10 17.34 5.90
C LYS A 219 -7.22 16.27 7.00
N LYS A 220 -6.29 15.31 7.03
CA LYS A 220 -6.08 14.42 8.18
C LYS A 220 -5.35 15.19 9.28
#